data_AF-A0A849U5H8-F1
#
_entry.id   AF-A0A849U5H8-F1
#
_cell.length_a   1.000
_cell.length_b   1.000
_cell.length_c   1.000
_cell.angle_alpha   90.00
_cell.angle_beta   90.00
_cell.angle_gamma   90.00
#
_symmetry.space_group_name_H-M   'P 1'
#
loop_
_entity.id
_entity.type
_entity.pdbx_description
1 polymer ?
#
loop_
_entity_poly.entity_id
_entity_poly.type
_entity_poly.pdbx_seq_one_letter_code
_entity_poly.pdbx_strand_id
1 'polypeptide(L)' 'MNHEGGGAGNDTLLGGFGNDTLTGGTGKDELTGGDGADRFDYNAVSESPAGTGRDRIVDFTGNGAGVGDRIDLTTIDA' A
#
# COMPACT_ATOMS: atom_id res chain seq x y z
N MET A 1 5.49 10.00 8.97
CA MET A 1 5.83 8.57 8.91
C MET A 1 4.99 7.88 9.95
N ASN A 2 3.73 7.67 9.58
CA ASN A 2 2.87 6.73 10.26
C ASN A 2 3.00 5.37 9.55
N HIS A 3 2.59 4.31 10.26
CA HIS A 3 2.53 2.96 9.72
C HIS A 3 1.12 2.42 9.96
N GLU A 4 0.40 2.15 8.88
CA GLU A 4 -0.97 1.67 8.88
C GLU A 4 -0.99 0.22 8.40
N GLY A 5 -1.48 -0.68 9.25
CA GLY A 5 -1.63 -2.11 8.94
C GLY A 5 -3.09 -2.55 9.00
N GLY A 6 -3.59 -3.20 7.94
CA GLY A 6 -4.95 -3.77 7.88
C GLY A 6 -5.03 -5.13 8.57
N GLY A 7 -4.07 -6.01 8.29
CA GLY A 7 -3.94 -7.31 8.94
C GLY A 7 -4.60 -8.41 8.12
N ALA A 8 -5.65 -9.05 8.64
CA ALA A 8 -6.36 -10.09 7.91
C ALA A 8 -7.80 -9.67 7.66
N GLY A 9 -8.24 -9.73 6.40
CA GLY A 9 -9.56 -9.29 5.99
C GLY A 9 -9.50 -8.45 4.73
N ASN A 10 -10.65 -7.90 4.32
CA ASN A 10 -10.67 -6.91 3.26
C ASN A 10 -10.70 -5.55 3.93
N ASP A 11 -9.57 -4.86 3.95
CA ASP A 11 -9.37 -3.65 4.70
C ASP A 11 -9.46 -2.39 3.83
N THR A 12 -9.78 -1.26 4.45
CA THR A 12 -9.70 0.06 3.80
C THR A 12 -8.76 0.92 4.63
N LEU A 13 -7.59 1.23 4.08
CA LEU A 13 -6.53 1.97 4.76
C LEU A 13 -6.37 3.37 4.14
N LEU A 14 -6.14 4.35 5.00
CA LEU A 14 -5.95 5.76 4.66
C LEU A 14 -4.75 6.30 5.45
N GLY A 15 -3.66 6.67 4.75
CA GLY A 15 -2.46 7.28 5.35
C GLY A 15 -2.70 8.73 5.78
N GLY A 16 -3.30 9.51 4.89
CA GLY A 16 -3.77 10.87 5.20
C GLY A 16 -2.75 11.93 4.81
N PHE A 17 -2.19 12.67 5.77
CA PHE A 17 -1.19 13.70 5.49
C PHE A 17 0.19 13.24 5.94
N GLY A 18 1.18 13.41 5.06
CA GLY A 18 2.57 13.09 5.33
C GLY A 18 3.05 11.90 4.50
N ASN A 19 4.28 11.47 4.74
CA ASN A 19 4.82 10.28 4.09
C ASN A 19 4.49 9.09 4.97
N ASP A 20 3.61 8.21 4.50
CA ASP A 20 3.08 7.08 5.26
C ASP A 20 3.53 5.73 4.69
N THR A 21 3.39 4.68 5.49
CA THR A 21 3.72 3.32 5.09
C THR A 21 2.53 2.41 5.36
N LEU A 22 1.85 2.00 4.29
CA LEU A 22 0.63 1.22 4.33
C LEU A 22 0.93 -0.24 3.99
N THR A 23 0.44 -1.16 4.83
CA THR A 23 0.47 -2.61 4.61
C THR A 23 -0.95 -3.15 4.71
N GLY A 24 -1.52 -3.59 3.58
CA GLY A 24 -2.86 -4.21 3.55
C GLY A 24 -2.91 -5.46 4.40
N GLY A 25 -1.98 -6.38 4.15
CA GLY A 25 -1.92 -7.69 4.78
C GLY A 25 -2.63 -8.72 3.92
N THR A 26 -3.26 -9.74 4.53
CA THR A 26 -3.96 -10.76 3.76
C THR A 26 -5.40 -10.36 3.48
N GLY A 27 -5.80 -10.38 2.22
CA GLY A 27 -7.19 -10.29 1.81
C GLY A 27 -7.31 -9.45 0.56
N LYS A 28 -8.32 -8.60 0.48
CA LYS A 28 -8.53 -7.72 -0.67
C LYS A 28 -8.71 -6.31 -0.17
N ASP A 29 -7.64 -5.54 -0.25
CA ASP A 29 -7.55 -4.25 0.44
C ASP A 29 -7.71 -3.07 -0.51
N GLU A 30 -8.25 -1.96 0.02
CA GLU A 30 -8.26 -0.65 -0.62
C GLU A 30 -7.32 0.30 0.14
N LEU A 31 -6.26 0.74 -0.52
CA LEU A 31 -5.18 1.52 0.09
C LEU A 31 -5.17 2.94 -0.50
N THR A 32 -5.24 3.95 0.37
CA THR A 32 -5.18 5.38 0.01
C THR A 32 -3.99 6.01 0.73
N GLY A 33 -2.97 6.46 -0.02
CA GLY A 33 -1.79 7.10 0.57
C GLY A 33 -2.13 8.46 1.17
N GLY A 34 -2.81 9.29 0.37
CA GLY A 34 -3.13 10.67 0.69
C GLY A 34 -2.05 11.64 0.19
N ASP A 35 -1.83 12.70 0.96
CA ASP A 35 -0.89 13.76 0.60
C ASP A 35 0.51 13.40 1.10
N GLY A 36 1.43 13.08 0.20
CA GLY A 36 2.83 12.89 0.56
C GLY A 36 3.53 11.90 -0.34
N ALA A 37 4.59 11.31 0.20
CA ALA A 37 5.40 10.31 -0.47
C ALA A 37 5.20 8.96 0.21
N ASP A 38 4.20 8.21 -0.24
CA ASP A 38 3.75 7.04 0.48
C ASP A 38 4.46 5.76 0.03
N ARG A 39 4.52 4.79 0.95
CA ARG A 39 5.06 3.46 0.69
C ARG A 39 3.98 2.43 0.89
N PHE A 40 3.63 1.72 -0.17
CA PHE A 40 2.74 0.56 -0.11
C PHE A 40 3.60 -0.69 -0.01
N ASP A 41 3.61 -1.31 1.17
CA ASP A 41 4.50 -2.42 1.51
C ASP A 41 3.79 -3.78 1.39
N TYR A 42 4.40 -4.69 0.64
CA TYR A 42 3.97 -6.07 0.46
C TYR A 42 5.06 -7.01 0.93
N ASN A 43 4.76 -7.78 1.97
CA ASN A 43 5.67 -8.71 2.65
C ASN A 43 5.55 -10.16 2.17
N ALA A 44 4.46 -10.50 1.46
CA ALA A 44 4.29 -11.82 0.84
C ALA A 44 3.46 -11.76 -0.45
N VAL A 45 3.75 -12.66 -1.40
CA VAL A 45 2.93 -12.82 -2.62
C VAL A 45 1.46 -13.18 -2.33
N SER A 46 1.17 -13.69 -1.13
CA SER A 46 -0.17 -14.03 -0.67
C SER A 46 -0.99 -12.83 -0.20
N GLU A 47 -0.38 -11.65 -0.06
CA GLU A 47 -1.07 -10.43 0.37
C GLU A 47 -1.88 -9.84 -0.79
N SER A 48 -1.36 -9.88 -2.02
CA SER A 48 -2.08 -9.45 -3.23
C SER A 48 -2.08 -10.52 -4.33
N PRO A 49 -2.78 -11.65 -4.13
CA PRO A 49 -2.85 -12.73 -5.10
C PRO A 49 -3.59 -12.31 -6.38
N ALA A 50 -3.23 -12.91 -7.51
CA ALA A 50 -3.91 -12.66 -8.79
C ALA A 50 -5.42 -12.95 -8.72
N GLY A 51 -6.21 -12.21 -9.53
CA GLY A 51 -7.66 -12.39 -9.64
C GLY A 51 -8.45 -11.44 -8.75
N THR A 52 -9.39 -11.97 -7.96
CA THR A 52 -10.34 -11.19 -7.15
C THR A 52 -9.80 -10.76 -5.79
N GLY A 53 -8.71 -11.37 -5.33
CA GLY A 53 -8.02 -11.02 -4.08
C GLY A 53 -6.88 -10.03 -4.28
N ARG A 54 -6.86 -9.27 -5.38
CA ARG A 54 -5.85 -8.23 -5.58
C ARG A 54 -6.25 -6.98 -4.82
N ASP A 55 -5.25 -6.38 -4.21
CA ASP A 55 -5.38 -5.07 -3.59
C ASP A 55 -5.51 -3.96 -4.62
N ARG A 56 -6.05 -2.83 -4.18
CA ARG A 56 -6.24 -1.65 -4.99
C ARG A 56 -5.69 -0.42 -4.28
N ILE A 57 -4.64 0.16 -4.84
CA ILE A 57 -4.18 1.50 -4.46
C ILE A 57 -5.03 2.51 -5.25
N VAL A 58 -5.73 3.41 -4.55
CA VAL A 58 -6.77 4.25 -5.17
C VAL A 58 -6.30 5.61 -5.66
N ASP A 59 -5.16 6.11 -5.16
CA ASP A 59 -4.68 7.48 -5.39
C ASP A 59 -3.21 7.57 -5.78
N PHE A 60 -2.58 6.45 -6.18
CA PHE A 60 -1.14 6.36 -6.43
C PHE A 60 -0.61 7.52 -7.29
N THR A 61 0.20 8.37 -6.65
CA THR A 61 0.86 9.51 -7.26
C THR A 61 2.26 9.12 -7.75
N GLY A 62 2.49 9.18 -9.07
CA GLY A 62 3.82 8.93 -9.63
C GLY A 62 4.81 10.07 -9.35
N ASN A 63 6.01 9.99 -9.94
CA ASN A 63 7.10 10.99 -9.81
C ASN A 63 6.80 12.42 -10.34
N GLY A 64 5.54 12.81 -10.53
CA GLY A 64 5.11 14.03 -11.20
C GLY A 64 5.01 15.29 -10.33
N ALA A 65 5.22 15.23 -9.01
CA ALA A 65 4.95 16.38 -8.12
C ALA A 65 5.89 16.56 -6.90
N GLY A 66 6.99 15.83 -6.81
CA GLY A 66 7.72 15.64 -5.55
C GLY A 66 7.92 14.15 -5.31
N VAL A 67 8.53 13.75 -4.20
CA VAL A 67 8.80 12.33 -3.88
C VAL A 67 7.48 11.57 -3.99
N GLY A 68 7.27 10.85 -5.09
CA GLY A 68 5.99 10.19 -5.35
C GLY A 68 5.87 8.91 -4.56
N ASP A 69 4.72 8.28 -4.71
CA ASP A 69 4.43 7.01 -4.07
C ASP A 69 5.32 5.90 -4.60
N ARG A 70 5.56 4.91 -3.74
CA ARG A 70 6.37 3.75 -4.04
C ARG A 70 5.66 2.49 -3.61
N ILE A 71 5.75 1.47 -4.47
CA ILE A 71 5.41 0.11 -4.10
C ILE A 71 6.71 -0.55 -3.64
N ASP A 72 6.71 -1.06 -2.42
CA ASP A 72 7.80 -1.84 -1.87
C ASP A 72 7.54 -3.34 -2.05
N LEU A 73 8.43 -3.98 -2.79
CA LEU A 73 8.47 -5.43 -2.99
C LEU A 73 9.80 -6.02 -2.51
N THR A 74 10.61 -5.26 -1.75
CA THR A 74 11.98 -5.65 -1.37
C THR A 74 12.05 -6.88 -0.47
N THR A 75 10.93 -7.27 0.12
CA THR A 75 10.79 -8.46 0.98
C THR A 75 10.29 -9.69 0.22
N ILE A 76 9.78 -9.52 -1.00
CA ILE A 76 9.27 -10.58 -1.87
C ILE A 76 10.24 -10.91 -3.00
N ASP A 77 10.90 -9.90 -3.57
CA ASP A 77 11.95 -10.07 -4.57
C ASP A 77 13.31 -10.24 -3.89
N ALA A 78 13.93 -11.40 -4.09
CA ALA A 78 15.34 -11.66 -3.77
C ALA A 78 16.20 -11.72 -5.03
#